data_AF-A0A7Y6YCH0-F1
#
_entry.id   AF-A0A7Y6YCH0-F1
#
_cell.length_a   1.000
_cell.length_b   1.000
_cell.length_c   1.000
_cell.angle_alpha   90.00
_cell.angle_beta   90.00
_cell.angle_gamma   90.00
#
_symmetry.space_group_name_H-M   'P 1'
#
loop_
_entity.id
_entity.type
_entity.pdbx_description
1 polymer ?
#
loop_
_entity_poly.entity_id
_entity_poly.type
_entity_poly.pdbx_seq_one_letter_code
_entity_poly.pdbx_strand_id
1 'polypeptide(L)'
;MAPLLEWQKIAESASLIPSRLTGNFQPRLQMLKMVKLWILISALLFSGGVYLLKTVFDMNMQIASLVAENLSLKKSVNTTRAKTKMRTKAQARMRRILVAIPFVGIGLVGYFEKQDYEEWKAENPEGTFEDYTCEVAEISAELVDDLLQSLPNDVSAKIPQSVVRDLVPACSR
;
A
#
# COMPACT_ATOMS: atom_id res chain seq x y z
N MET A 1 27.51 -62.87 -41.84
CA MET A 1 26.52 -62.37 -42.84
C MET A 1 25.31 -61.89 -42.05
N ALA A 2 25.29 -60.67 -41.51
CA ALA A 2 25.26 -59.34 -42.13
C ALA A 2 23.90 -58.58 -42.08
N PRO A 3 22.74 -59.13 -41.64
CA PRO A 3 21.52 -58.31 -41.58
C PRO A 3 21.25 -57.65 -40.21
N LEU A 4 21.81 -58.15 -39.09
CA LEU A 4 21.50 -57.63 -37.75
C LEU A 4 22.26 -56.34 -37.37
N LEU A 5 23.40 -56.06 -38.02
CA LEU A 5 24.21 -54.86 -37.78
C LEU A 5 23.67 -53.61 -38.51
N GLU A 6 22.88 -53.79 -39.57
CA GLU A 6 22.26 -52.67 -40.31
C GLU A 6 21.09 -52.05 -39.53
N TRP A 7 20.25 -52.89 -38.90
CA TRP A 7 19.13 -52.40 -38.07
C TRP A 7 19.61 -51.61 -36.86
N GLN A 8 20.77 -51.97 -36.30
CA GLN A 8 21.35 -51.26 -35.16
C GLN A 8 21.85 -49.87 -35.55
N LYS A 9 22.46 -49.72 -36.75
CA LYS A 9 22.86 -48.41 -37.30
C LYS A 9 21.65 -47.52 -37.64
N ILE A 10 20.56 -48.10 -38.13
CA ILE A 10 19.32 -47.37 -38.40
C ILE A 10 18.70 -46.86 -37.09
N ALA A 11 18.65 -47.69 -36.04
CA ALA A 11 18.14 -47.28 -34.73
C ALA A 11 18.97 -46.16 -34.08
N GLU A 12 20.30 -46.19 -34.25
CA GLU A 12 21.19 -45.17 -33.70
C GLU A 12 21.05 -43.82 -34.44
N SER A 13 20.85 -43.86 -35.77
CA SER A 13 20.55 -42.66 -36.57
C SER A 13 19.19 -42.02 -36.27
N ALA A 14 18.21 -42.80 -35.80
CA ALA A 14 16.90 -42.31 -35.39
C ALA A 14 16.90 -41.65 -34.00
N SER A 15 17.93 -41.91 -33.19
CA SER A 15 18.11 -41.28 -31.86
C SER A 15 18.75 -39.88 -31.92
N LEU A 16 19.27 -39.51 -33.09
CA LEU A 16 19.87 -38.21 -33.39
C LEU A 16 18.91 -37.26 -34.11
N ILE A 17 17.60 -37.42 -33.93
CA ILE A 17 16.64 -36.37 -34.29
C ILE A 17 16.78 -35.26 -33.24
N PRO A 18 17.29 -34.07 -33.58
CA PRO A 18 17.37 -32.99 -32.62
C PRO A 18 15.94 -32.61 -32.21
N SER A 19 15.65 -32.67 -30.92
CA SER A 19 14.49 -32.05 -30.26
C SER A 19 14.47 -30.51 -30.38
N ARG A 20 15.23 -29.95 -31.33
CA ARG A 20 15.39 -28.54 -31.64
C ARG A 20 14.44 -28.07 -32.76
N LEU A 21 13.28 -28.70 -32.89
CA LEU A 21 12.20 -28.28 -33.81
C LEU A 21 10.82 -28.17 -33.14
N THR A 22 10.73 -28.18 -31.81
CA THR A 22 9.60 -27.51 -31.13
C THR A 22 10.03 -26.08 -30.80
N GLY A 23 10.22 -25.31 -31.87
CA GLY A 23 10.34 -23.86 -31.76
C GLY A 23 9.08 -23.31 -31.10
N ASN A 24 9.24 -22.82 -29.88
CA ASN A 24 8.71 -21.55 -29.38
C ASN A 24 7.37 -21.02 -29.95
N PHE A 25 6.38 -21.90 -30.16
CA PHE A 25 5.02 -21.55 -30.59
C PHE A 25 4.02 -21.62 -29.42
N GLN A 26 4.51 -21.32 -28.22
CA GLN A 26 3.67 -21.21 -27.02
C GLN A 26 3.69 -19.84 -26.30
N PRO A 27 4.29 -18.73 -26.80
CA PRO A 27 4.23 -17.47 -26.06
C PRO A 27 2.82 -16.85 -26.11
N ARG A 28 2.08 -16.95 -27.22
CA ARG A 28 0.72 -16.36 -27.32
C ARG A 28 -0.28 -17.04 -26.40
N LEU A 29 -0.22 -18.37 -26.26
CA LEU A 29 -1.13 -19.10 -25.39
C LEU A 29 -0.81 -18.86 -23.90
N GLN A 30 0.47 -18.73 -23.54
CA GLN A 30 0.87 -18.35 -22.17
C GLN A 30 0.50 -16.91 -21.85
N MET A 31 0.73 -15.96 -22.77
CA MET A 31 0.31 -14.56 -22.60
C MET A 31 -1.21 -14.46 -22.43
N LEU A 32 -1.99 -15.20 -23.21
CA LEU A 32 -3.45 -15.22 -23.08
C LEU A 32 -3.91 -15.80 -21.73
N LYS A 33 -3.21 -16.82 -21.21
CA LYS A 33 -3.47 -17.38 -19.87
C LYS A 33 -3.15 -16.37 -18.77
N MET A 34 -2.03 -15.64 -18.88
CA MET A 34 -1.64 -14.60 -17.93
C MET A 34 -2.61 -13.42 -17.94
N VAL A 35 -3.06 -12.98 -19.13
CA VAL A 35 -4.06 -11.91 -19.27
C VAL A 35 -5.40 -12.33 -18.67
N LYS A 36 -5.88 -13.55 -18.94
CA LYS A 36 -7.11 -14.07 -18.34
C LYS A 36 -7.00 -14.18 -16.82
N LEU A 37 -5.87 -14.63 -16.29
CA LEU A 37 -5.62 -14.70 -14.86
C LEU A 37 -5.63 -13.30 -14.22
N TRP A 38 -4.99 -12.32 -14.86
CA TRP A 38 -5.01 -10.92 -14.40
C TRP A 38 -6.43 -10.31 -14.39
N ILE A 39 -7.24 -10.58 -15.41
CA ILE A 39 -8.64 -10.12 -15.48
C ILE A 39 -9.49 -10.76 -14.37
N LEU A 40 -9.26 -12.04 -14.05
CA LEU A 40 -9.98 -12.72 -12.97
C LEU A 40 -9.58 -12.20 -11.58
N ILE A 41 -8.28 -11.96 -11.36
CA ILE A 41 -7.78 -11.39 -10.11
C ILE A 41 -8.30 -9.96 -9.92
N SER A 42 -8.31 -9.12 -10.97
CA SER A 42 -8.84 -7.76 -10.87
C SER A 42 -10.34 -7.74 -10.59
N ALA A 43 -11.12 -8.63 -11.21
CA ALA A 43 -12.55 -8.78 -10.93
C ALA A 43 -12.83 -9.24 -9.48
N LEU A 44 -11.99 -10.13 -8.94
CA LEU A 44 -12.12 -10.62 -7.56
C LEU A 44 -11.76 -9.53 -6.53
N LEU A 45 -10.71 -8.76 -6.79
CA LEU A 45 -10.30 -7.63 -5.94
C LEU A 45 -11.35 -6.51 -5.96
N PHE A 46 -11.97 -6.25 -7.12
CA PHE A 46 -12.99 -5.23 -7.25
C PHE A 46 -14.29 -5.61 -6.52
N SER A 47 -14.72 -6.87 -6.61
CA SER A 47 -15.92 -7.31 -5.90
C SER A 47 -15.70 -7.35 -4.38
N GLY A 48 -14.60 -7.95 -3.90
CA GLY A 48 -14.28 -8.03 -2.48
C GLY A 48 -14.11 -6.66 -1.79
N GLY A 49 -13.49 -5.70 -2.46
CA GLY A 49 -13.29 -4.35 -1.92
C GLY A 49 -14.59 -3.58 -1.67
N VAL A 50 -15.58 -3.71 -2.56
CA VAL A 50 -16.88 -3.02 -2.44
C VAL A 50 -17.70 -3.56 -1.26
N TYR A 51 -17.65 -4.88 -0.99
CA TYR A 51 -18.36 -5.47 0.15
C TYR A 51 -17.81 -4.99 1.49
N LEU A 52 -16.48 -4.89 1.63
CA LEU A 52 -15.85 -4.39 2.87
C LEU A 52 -16.21 -2.92 3.13
N LEU A 53 -16.22 -2.07 2.10
CA LEU A 53 -16.63 -0.67 2.21
C LEU A 53 -18.08 -0.51 2.70
N LYS A 54 -19.01 -1.36 2.23
CA LYS A 54 -20.42 -1.30 2.64
C LYS A 54 -20.62 -1.62 4.14
N THR A 55 -19.92 -2.65 4.64
CA THR A 55 -20.05 -3.07 6.04
C THR A 55 -19.56 -2.00 7.04
N VAL A 56 -18.51 -1.25 6.70
CA VAL A 56 -17.99 -0.16 7.53
C VAL A 56 -18.96 1.04 7.55
N PHE A 57 -19.70 1.29 6.47
CA PHE A 57 -20.71 2.34 6.44
C PHE A 57 -21.93 2.02 7.31
N ASP A 58 -22.44 0.79 7.26
CA ASP A 58 -23.66 0.40 7.99
C ASP A 58 -23.48 0.40 9.52
N MET A 59 -22.27 0.07 10.01
CA MET A 59 -21.96 0.12 11.45
C MET A 59 -21.87 1.55 12.03
N ASN A 60 -21.62 2.57 11.20
CA ASN A 60 -21.55 3.96 11.68
C ASN A 60 -22.92 4.57 12.02
N MET A 61 -24.03 4.03 11.49
CA MET A 61 -25.37 4.54 11.77
C MET A 61 -25.95 4.05 13.10
N GLN A 62 -25.54 2.88 13.59
CA GLN A 62 -26.04 2.34 14.88
C GLN A 62 -25.40 3.01 16.11
N ILE A 63 -24.21 3.58 15.95
CA ILE A 63 -23.55 4.34 17.03
C ILE A 63 -24.25 5.70 17.26
N ALA A 64 -24.89 6.25 16.22
CA ALA A 64 -25.58 7.54 16.32
C ALA A 64 -26.85 7.47 17.20
N SER A 65 -27.57 6.34 17.20
CA SER A 65 -28.78 6.17 18.02
C SER A 65 -28.45 5.96 19.51
N LEU A 66 -27.37 5.25 19.84
CA LEU A 66 -26.92 5.05 21.23
C LEU A 66 -26.35 6.33 21.87
N VAL A 67 -25.76 7.21 21.06
CA VAL A 67 -25.27 8.52 21.50
C VAL A 67 -26.43 9.52 21.68
N ALA A 68 -27.52 9.40 20.91
CA ALA A 68 -28.68 10.29 21.00
C ALA A 68 -29.38 10.24 22.37
N GLU A 69 -29.45 9.06 23.00
CA GLU A 69 -30.08 8.88 24.31
C GLU A 69 -29.31 9.60 25.42
N ASN A 70 -27.97 9.55 25.38
CA ASN A 70 -27.08 10.17 26.36
C ASN A 70 -26.85 11.69 26.16
N LEU A 71 -27.19 12.24 24.99
CA LEU A 71 -27.04 13.67 24.67
C LEU A 71 -28.20 14.55 25.15
N SER A 72 -29.34 13.95 25.50
CA SER A 72 -30.53 14.67 25.95
C SER A 72 -30.33 15.37 27.31
N LEU A 73 -29.42 14.87 28.16
CA LEU A 73 -29.18 15.36 29.53
C LEU A 73 -28.08 16.43 29.67
N LYS A 74 -27.29 16.74 28.61
CA LYS A 74 -26.19 17.74 28.65
C LYS A 74 -26.39 18.93 27.69
N LYS A 75 -27.65 19.28 27.41
CA LYS A 75 -28.06 20.14 26.29
C LYS A 75 -28.37 21.57 26.74
N SER A 76 -27.35 22.39 26.98
CA SER A 76 -27.45 23.82 26.59
C SER A 76 -26.15 24.63 26.59
N VAL A 77 -25.15 24.31 27.41
CA VAL A 77 -23.92 25.16 27.51
C VAL A 77 -22.67 24.51 26.88
N ASN A 78 -22.65 23.18 26.77
CA ASN A 78 -21.51 22.45 26.18
C ASN A 78 -21.62 22.20 24.67
N THR A 79 -22.75 22.53 24.04
CA THR A 79 -23.04 22.11 22.66
C THR A 79 -22.22 22.87 21.63
N THR A 80 -21.90 24.15 21.84
CA THR A 80 -21.05 24.94 20.92
C THR A 80 -19.58 24.52 21.01
N ARG A 81 -19.03 24.36 22.22
CA ARG A 81 -17.64 23.89 22.42
C ARG A 81 -17.45 22.43 22.00
N ALA A 82 -18.44 21.58 22.28
CA ALA A 82 -18.43 20.20 21.79
C ALA A 82 -18.54 20.16 20.26
N LYS A 83 -19.40 20.97 19.64
CA LYS A 83 -19.55 21.04 18.18
C LYS A 83 -18.28 21.53 17.49
N THR A 84 -17.57 22.51 18.05
CA THR A 84 -16.28 22.97 17.49
C THR A 84 -15.18 21.92 17.64
N LYS A 85 -15.07 21.27 18.81
CA LYS A 85 -14.15 20.13 19.02
C LYS A 85 -14.46 18.96 18.08
N MET A 86 -15.74 18.66 17.88
CA MET A 86 -16.16 17.60 16.98
C MET A 86 -15.92 17.98 15.52
N ARG A 87 -16.07 19.24 15.14
CA ARG A 87 -15.77 19.73 13.79
C ARG A 87 -14.29 19.60 13.44
N THR A 88 -13.40 20.01 14.33
CA THR A 88 -11.94 19.86 14.14
C THR A 88 -11.53 18.38 14.10
N LYS A 89 -12.06 17.55 15.01
CA LYS A 89 -11.84 16.10 14.98
C LYS A 89 -12.37 15.45 13.71
N ALA A 90 -13.54 15.86 13.22
CA ALA A 90 -14.13 15.37 11.98
C ALA A 90 -13.29 15.79 10.75
N GLN A 91 -12.77 17.02 10.74
CA GLN A 91 -11.89 17.49 9.67
C GLN A 91 -10.60 16.67 9.59
N ALA A 92 -9.96 16.38 10.73
CA ALA A 92 -8.79 15.50 10.77
C ALA A 92 -9.12 14.07 10.29
N ARG A 93 -10.27 13.51 10.70
CA ARG A 93 -10.72 12.19 10.23
C ARG A 93 -10.97 12.19 8.72
N MET A 94 -11.54 13.26 8.18
CA MET A 94 -11.80 13.38 6.75
C MET A 94 -10.50 13.46 5.94
N ARG A 95 -9.50 14.23 6.39
CA ARG A 95 -8.18 14.28 5.74
C ARG A 95 -7.53 12.89 5.66
N ARG A 96 -7.60 12.11 6.75
CA ARG A 96 -7.08 10.73 6.78
C ARG A 96 -7.82 9.82 5.79
N ILE A 97 -9.13 9.97 5.65
CA ILE A 97 -9.93 9.21 4.66
C ILE A 97 -9.52 9.58 3.24
N LEU A 98 -9.34 10.87 2.95
CA LEU A 98 -8.94 11.33 1.61
C LEU A 98 -7.55 10.80 1.23
N VAL A 99 -6.60 10.81 2.16
CA VAL A 99 -5.25 10.25 1.92
C VAL A 99 -5.26 8.72 1.77
N ALA A 100 -6.26 8.03 2.33
CA ALA A 100 -6.39 6.59 2.18
C ALA A 100 -6.93 6.14 0.80
N ILE A 101 -7.48 7.06 -0.01
CA ILE A 101 -7.92 6.75 -1.39
C ILE A 101 -6.67 6.71 -2.28
N PRO A 102 -6.27 5.60 -2.92
CA PRO A 102 -4.94 5.45 -3.53
C PRO A 102 -4.49 6.60 -4.44
N PHE A 103 -5.30 6.94 -5.45
CA PHE A 103 -4.94 8.00 -6.42
C PHE A 103 -4.98 9.41 -5.80
N VAL A 104 -5.96 9.67 -4.94
CA VAL A 104 -6.12 10.98 -4.28
C VAL A 104 -5.03 11.16 -3.22
N GLY A 105 -4.73 10.11 -2.47
CA GLY A 105 -3.71 10.08 -1.44
C GLY A 105 -2.32 10.30 -1.98
N ILE A 106 -1.95 9.61 -3.07
CA ILE A 106 -0.67 9.87 -3.75
C ILE A 106 -0.57 11.33 -4.18
N GLY A 107 -1.64 11.89 -4.77
CA GLY A 107 -1.67 13.29 -5.18
C GLY A 107 -1.54 14.27 -4.00
N LEU A 108 -2.24 14.01 -2.89
CA LEU A 108 -2.19 14.84 -1.69
C LEU A 108 -0.83 14.77 -1.00
N VAL A 109 -0.26 13.57 -0.86
CA VAL A 109 1.09 13.39 -0.28
C VAL A 109 2.12 14.13 -1.14
N GLY A 110 2.09 13.96 -2.46
CA GLY A 110 3.02 14.68 -3.35
C GLY A 110 2.85 16.20 -3.31
N TYR A 111 1.62 16.69 -3.14
CA TYR A 111 1.37 18.12 -2.96
C TYR A 111 1.96 18.65 -1.65
N PHE A 112 1.71 17.95 -0.53
CA PHE A 112 2.22 18.35 0.77
C PHE A 112 3.75 18.30 0.83
N GLU A 113 4.38 17.23 0.33
CA GLU A 113 5.85 17.15 0.29
C GLU A 113 6.48 18.26 -0.54
N LYS A 114 5.86 18.63 -1.67
CA LYS A 114 6.36 19.73 -2.48
C LYS A 114 6.26 21.06 -1.72
N GLN A 115 5.14 21.30 -1.06
CA GLN A 115 4.95 22.53 -0.29
C GLN A 115 5.97 22.61 0.86
N ASP A 116 6.12 21.52 1.63
CA ASP A 116 7.03 21.46 2.77
C ASP A 116 8.49 21.62 2.31
N TYR A 117 8.87 21.04 1.18
CA TYR A 117 10.18 21.27 0.57
C TYR A 117 10.39 22.72 0.11
N GLU A 118 9.39 23.37 -0.50
CA GLU A 118 9.51 24.78 -0.91
C GLU A 118 9.70 25.71 0.29
N GLU A 119 8.99 25.45 1.40
CA GLU A 119 9.15 26.16 2.67
C GLU A 119 10.56 25.93 3.25
N TRP A 120 11.01 24.68 3.32
CA TRP A 120 12.36 24.34 3.78
C TRP A 120 13.46 24.94 2.89
N LYS A 121 13.27 24.96 1.57
CA LYS A 121 14.22 25.48 0.57
C LYS A 121 14.39 26.99 0.67
N ALA A 122 13.36 27.70 1.12
CA ALA A 122 13.45 29.14 1.39
C ALA A 122 14.43 29.44 2.53
N GLU A 123 14.53 28.54 3.51
CA GLU A 123 15.48 28.61 4.63
C GLU A 123 16.83 27.97 4.30
N ASN A 124 16.87 27.05 3.32
CA ASN A 124 18.07 26.32 2.87
C ASN A 124 18.34 26.51 1.36
N PRO A 125 18.80 27.69 0.91
CA PRO A 125 18.89 28.05 -0.51
C PRO A 125 19.80 27.14 -1.35
N GLU A 126 20.82 26.53 -0.74
CA GLU A 126 21.74 25.61 -1.39
C GLU A 126 21.34 24.13 -1.23
N GLY A 127 20.45 23.82 -0.28
CA GLY A 127 20.08 22.45 0.07
C GLY A 127 19.27 21.72 -1.00
N THR A 128 19.56 20.46 -1.26
CA THR A 128 18.86 19.65 -2.26
C THR A 128 17.58 19.01 -1.69
N PHE A 129 16.78 18.40 -2.56
CA PHE A 129 15.65 17.58 -2.10
C PHE A 129 16.10 16.39 -1.25
N GLU A 130 17.28 15.81 -1.56
CA GLU A 130 17.85 14.72 -0.76
C GLU A 130 18.18 15.21 0.66
N ASP A 131 18.80 16.39 0.78
CA ASP A 131 19.11 17.00 2.07
C ASP A 131 17.85 17.22 2.92
N TYR A 132 16.78 17.77 2.34
CA TYR A 132 15.47 17.90 2.99
C TYR A 132 14.94 16.54 3.47
N THR A 133 14.90 15.53 2.58
CA THR A 133 14.38 14.21 2.95
C THR A 133 15.23 13.53 4.03
N CYS A 134 16.53 13.81 4.06
CA CYS A 134 17.43 13.33 5.09
C CYS A 134 17.22 14.01 6.43
N GLU A 135 17.01 15.32 6.45
CA GLU A 135 16.68 16.05 7.68
C GLU A 135 15.34 15.57 8.25
N VAL A 136 14.31 15.44 7.40
CA VAL A 136 13.01 14.90 7.81
C VAL A 136 13.14 13.47 8.32
N ALA A 137 13.98 12.65 7.69
CA ALA A 137 14.22 11.27 8.12
C ALA A 137 14.97 11.19 9.46
N GLU A 138 15.99 12.01 9.68
CA GLU A 138 16.74 12.06 10.95
C GLU A 138 15.80 12.45 12.10
N ILE A 139 15.02 13.52 11.93
CA ILE A 139 14.01 13.95 12.91
C ILE A 139 12.95 12.87 13.10
N SER A 140 12.45 12.26 12.02
CA SER A 140 11.43 11.22 12.11
C SER A 140 11.93 9.99 12.85
N ALA A 141 13.19 9.59 12.65
CA ALA A 141 13.80 8.45 13.34
C ALA A 141 13.87 8.66 14.85
N GLU A 142 14.13 9.89 15.32
CA GLU A 142 14.08 10.23 16.74
C GLU A 142 12.68 10.04 17.33
N LEU A 143 11.62 10.37 16.56
CA LEU A 143 10.24 10.25 17.02
C LEU A 143 9.67 8.83 16.92
N VAL A 144 10.29 7.92 16.16
CA VAL A 144 9.75 6.56 15.93
C VAL A 144 9.58 5.82 17.26
N ASP A 145 10.58 5.85 18.13
CA ASP A 145 10.53 5.12 19.39
C ASP A 145 9.47 5.68 20.34
N ASP A 146 9.32 7.00 20.39
CA ASP A 146 8.27 7.69 21.16
C ASP A 146 6.87 7.35 20.63
N LEU A 147 6.71 7.29 19.30
CA LEU A 147 5.45 6.90 18.67
C LEU A 147 5.12 5.44 18.96
N LEU A 148 6.08 4.53 18.86
CA LEU A 148 5.87 3.10 19.15
C LEU A 148 5.47 2.85 20.61
N GLN A 149 5.99 3.65 21.54
CA GLN A 149 5.61 3.61 22.96
C GLN A 149 4.22 4.22 23.22
N SER A 150 3.81 5.20 22.42
CA SER A 150 2.48 5.83 22.53
C SER A 150 1.33 4.94 21.99
N LEU A 151 1.66 3.93 21.20
CA LEU A 151 0.68 3.00 20.63
C LEU A 151 0.22 1.96 21.65
N PRO A 152 -1.02 1.44 21.53
CA PRO A 152 -1.45 0.27 22.31
C PRO A 152 -0.50 -0.91 22.09
N ASN A 153 -0.15 -1.63 23.18
CA ASN A 153 0.79 -2.75 23.16
C ASN A 153 0.48 -3.79 22.07
N ASP A 154 -0.81 -4.05 21.81
CA ASP A 154 -1.26 -5.02 20.81
C ASP A 154 -0.92 -4.61 19.36
N VAL A 155 -0.81 -3.31 19.10
CA VAL A 155 -0.46 -2.76 17.78
C VAL A 155 1.05 -2.67 17.64
N SER A 156 1.73 -2.14 18.65
CA SER A 156 3.19 -1.98 18.67
C SER A 156 3.89 -3.34 18.50
N ALA A 157 3.43 -4.38 19.20
CA ALA A 157 3.98 -5.73 19.10
C ALA A 157 3.83 -6.40 17.71
N LYS A 158 2.97 -5.88 16.84
CA LYS A 158 2.74 -6.41 15.48
C LYS A 158 3.59 -5.72 14.42
N ILE A 159 4.28 -4.62 14.75
CA ILE A 159 5.12 -3.89 13.81
C ILE A 159 6.53 -4.48 13.87
N PRO A 160 7.01 -5.17 12.82
CA PRO A 160 8.36 -5.71 12.81
C PRO A 160 9.37 -4.57 12.69
N GLN A 161 10.43 -4.58 13.50
CA GLN A 161 11.48 -3.56 13.47
C GLN A 161 12.19 -3.45 12.10
N SER A 162 12.18 -4.52 11.29
CA SER A 162 12.70 -4.46 9.92
C SER A 162 11.95 -3.46 9.05
N VAL A 163 10.62 -3.39 9.16
CA VAL A 163 9.82 -2.44 8.39
C VAL A 163 10.14 -1.00 8.79
N VAL A 164 10.34 -0.76 10.08
CA VAL A 164 10.72 0.56 10.60
C VAL A 164 12.08 0.98 10.03
N ARG A 165 13.07 0.08 10.04
CA ARG A 165 14.40 0.37 9.52
C ARG A 165 14.41 0.60 8.01
N ASP A 166 13.61 -0.16 7.26
CA ASP A 166 13.54 -0.05 5.80
C ASP A 166 12.79 1.21 5.33
N LEU A 167 12.04 1.87 6.21
CA LEU A 167 11.35 3.14 5.92
C LEU A 167 12.25 4.37 6.09
N VAL A 168 13.39 4.24 6.76
CA VAL A 168 14.33 5.35 6.96
C VAL A 168 15.35 5.34 5.81
N PRO A 169 15.44 6.41 5.00
CA PRO A 169 16.43 6.49 3.92
C PRO A 169 17.86 6.44 4.47
N ALA A 170 18.76 5.81 3.70
CA ALA A 170 20.17 5.76 4.03
C ALA A 170 20.83 7.11 3.69
N CYS A 171 20.92 7.98 4.68
CA CYS A 171 21.58 9.28 4.55
C CYS A 171 23.07 9.14 4.83
N SER A 172 23.92 9.45 3.84
CA SER A 172 25.37 9.53 4.03
C SER A 172 25.72 10.88 4.65
N ARG A 173 26.22 10.88 5.88
CA ARG A 173 26.85 12.06 6.49
C ARG A 173 28.29 12.20 6.01
#